data_AF-A0A9N9CBL2-F1
#
_entry.id   AF-A0A9N9CBL2-F1
#
_cell.length_a   1.000
_cell.length_b   1.000
_cell.length_c   1.000
_cell.angle_alpha   90.00
_cell.angle_beta   90.00
_cell.angle_gamma   90.00
#
_symmetry.space_group_name_H-M   'P 1'
#
loop_
_entity.id
_entity.type
_entity.pdbx_description
1 polymer ?
#
loop_
_entity_poly.entity_id
_entity_poly.type
_entity_poly.pdbx_seq_one_letter_code
_entity_poly.pdbx_strand_id
1 'polypeptide(L)'
;MNYSKPTTAELEKIQKNRIPQNTIKCTNKWVKIMNAWQNHVNVGYNYTLESVTSKSQLEKEVCEFICGVHTLKGDYYSQSSLKNVVASISQHLCDAKSNWQYNLLNKSDFPNIFATLDRMLKEMKKLEIGTIKSYDGITTEELKLILYYKELSPNNPEDLLRHVFFWVHDTLIQSIFDAGNEELEAMAISGHISSSVDNSNQNNKTNDKIDCEIDSEKLPKGFVKAS
;
A
#
# COMPACT_ATOMS: atom_id res chain seq x y z
N MET A 1 -4.76 -38.15 27.93
CA MET A 1 -4.48 -36.70 27.80
C MET A 1 -4.66 -36.08 29.17
N ASN A 2 -3.64 -35.41 29.70
CA ASN A 2 -3.75 -34.68 30.96
C ASN A 2 -4.14 -33.23 30.64
N TYR A 3 -5.24 -32.79 31.21
CA TYR A 3 -5.70 -31.41 31.16
C TYR A 3 -5.56 -30.82 32.56
N SER A 4 -5.03 -29.60 32.66
CA SER A 4 -5.02 -28.83 33.91
C SER A 4 -5.51 -27.42 33.65
N LYS A 5 -6.19 -26.84 34.64
CA LYS A 5 -6.66 -25.47 34.58
C LYS A 5 -5.49 -24.53 34.92
N PRO A 6 -5.20 -23.50 34.10
CA PRO A 6 -4.14 -22.55 34.40
C PRO A 6 -4.47 -21.77 35.68
N THR A 7 -3.42 -21.50 36.45
CA THR A 7 -3.49 -20.76 37.71
C THR A 7 -3.68 -19.27 37.44
N THR A 8 -4.30 -18.53 38.37
CA THR A 8 -4.47 -17.08 38.26
C THR A 8 -3.16 -16.35 37.96
N ALA A 9 -2.05 -16.74 38.60
CA ALA A 9 -0.74 -16.14 38.36
C ALA A 9 -0.18 -16.41 36.93
N GLU A 10 -0.49 -17.56 36.34
CA GLU A 10 -0.09 -17.89 34.97
C GLU A 10 -0.90 -17.08 33.96
N LEU A 11 -2.21 -16.94 34.21
CA LEU A 11 -3.09 -16.08 33.42
C LEU A 11 -2.65 -14.61 33.50
N GLU A 12 -2.35 -14.10 34.70
CA GLU A 12 -1.86 -12.74 34.90
C GLU A 12 -0.52 -12.50 34.21
N LYS A 13 0.41 -13.46 34.26
CA LYS A 13 1.71 -13.35 33.58
C LYS A 13 1.56 -13.28 32.06
N ILE A 14 0.65 -14.07 31.49
CA ILE A 14 0.34 -14.03 30.06
C ILE A 14 -0.36 -12.72 29.69
N GLN A 15 -1.32 -12.27 30.50
CA GLN A 15 -2.06 -11.03 30.29
C GLN A 15 -1.18 -9.78 30.45
N LYS A 16 -0.20 -9.78 31.36
CA LYS A 16 0.75 -8.68 31.55
C LYS A 16 1.66 -8.43 30.34
N ASN A 17 1.91 -9.48 29.55
CA ASN A 17 2.65 -9.40 28.29
C ASN A 17 1.75 -9.36 27.05
N ARG A 18 0.44 -9.11 27.22
CA ARG A 18 -0.55 -9.12 26.15
C ARG A 18 -0.20 -8.17 25.00
N ILE A 19 0.37 -7.01 25.32
CA ILE A 19 0.71 -5.99 24.32
C ILE A 19 2.23 -5.91 24.19
N PRO A 20 2.79 -6.27 23.02
CA PRO A 20 4.20 -6.10 22.74
C PRO A 20 4.68 -4.65 22.98
N GLN A 21 5.90 -4.49 23.50
CA GLN A 21 6.45 -3.17 23.85
C GLN A 21 6.56 -2.21 22.65
N ASN A 22 6.82 -2.74 21.45
CA ASN A 22 6.80 -1.98 20.20
C ASN A 22 5.40 -1.41 19.91
N THR A 23 4.34 -2.17 20.17
CA THR A 23 2.95 -1.71 20.02
C THR A 23 2.64 -0.58 21.00
N ILE A 24 3.04 -0.71 22.27
CA ILE A 24 2.88 0.36 23.28
C ILE A 24 3.57 1.65 22.81
N LYS A 25 4.83 1.54 22.34
CA LYS A 25 5.58 2.69 21.81
C LYS A 25 4.89 3.31 20.58
N CYS A 26 4.36 2.49 19.68
CA CYS A 26 3.63 2.95 18.50
C CYS A 26 2.34 3.70 18.90
N THR A 27 1.57 3.14 19.82
CA THR A 27 0.35 3.76 20.36
C THR A 27 0.65 5.12 20.99
N ASN A 28 1.62 5.17 21.91
CA ASN A 28 2.03 6.40 22.58
C ASN A 28 2.52 7.46 21.58
N LYS A 29 3.22 7.05 20.52
CA LYS A 29 3.63 7.97 19.45
C LYS A 29 2.42 8.59 18.77
N TRP A 30 1.46 7.78 18.31
CA TRP A 30 0.31 8.28 17.56
C TRP A 30 -0.63 9.15 18.40
N VAL A 31 -0.85 8.77 19.66
CA VAL A 31 -1.65 9.59 20.59
C VAL A 31 -1.00 10.96 20.81
N LYS A 32 0.33 11.00 21.00
CA LYS A 32 1.05 12.27 21.13
C LYS A 32 0.92 13.14 19.88
N ILE A 33 1.06 12.55 18.69
CA ILE A 33 0.92 13.27 17.43
C ILE A 33 -0.52 13.78 17.25
N MET A 34 -1.53 12.97 17.58
CA MET A 34 -2.93 13.37 17.48
C MET A 34 -3.28 14.51 18.44
N ASN A 35 -2.88 14.41 19.71
CA ASN A 35 -3.10 15.48 20.69
C ASN A 35 -2.36 16.76 20.28
N ALA A 36 -1.13 16.66 19.76
CA ALA A 36 -0.39 17.82 19.25
C ALA A 36 -1.06 18.45 18.03
N TRP A 37 -1.59 17.62 17.12
CA TRP A 37 -2.33 18.09 15.94
C TRP A 37 -3.65 18.76 16.34
N GLN A 38 -4.43 18.16 17.25
CA GLN A 38 -5.69 18.74 17.75
C GLN A 38 -5.45 20.15 18.31
N ASN A 39 -4.45 20.28 19.20
CA ASN A 39 -4.12 21.54 19.88
C ASN A 39 -3.31 22.53 19.02
N HIS A 40 -3.05 22.21 17.75
CA HIS A 40 -2.38 23.13 16.86
C HIS A 40 -3.29 24.31 16.50
N VAL A 41 -2.73 25.52 16.45
CA VAL A 41 -3.47 26.78 16.25
C VAL A 41 -4.36 26.75 15.00
N ASN A 42 -3.90 26.09 13.94
CA ASN A 42 -4.63 26.00 12.66
C ASN A 42 -5.74 24.94 12.65
N VAL A 43 -5.78 24.03 13.61
CA VAL A 43 -6.81 22.98 13.71
C VAL A 43 -7.94 23.44 14.62
N GLY A 44 -7.59 24.04 15.77
CA GLY A 44 -8.55 24.72 16.63
C GLY A 44 -9.32 23.84 17.61
N TYR A 45 -8.94 22.57 17.77
CA TYR A 45 -9.41 21.77 18.91
C TYR A 45 -8.60 22.14 20.16
N ASN A 46 -9.26 22.31 21.30
CA ASN A 46 -8.63 22.79 22.54
C ASN A 46 -8.79 21.80 23.70
N TYR A 47 -8.80 20.51 23.39
CA TYR A 47 -8.96 19.42 24.33
C TYR A 47 -8.11 18.22 23.93
N THR A 48 -8.04 17.24 24.83
CA THR A 48 -7.38 15.96 24.59
C THR A 48 -8.35 14.95 23.96
N LEU A 49 -7.84 14.02 23.18
CA LEU A 49 -8.59 12.91 22.58
C LEU A 49 -9.51 12.17 23.58
N GLU A 50 -9.06 12.03 24.82
CA GLU A 50 -9.76 11.39 25.93
C GLU A 50 -11.01 12.19 26.37
N SER A 51 -11.13 13.46 26.02
CA SER A 51 -12.29 14.28 26.34
C SER A 51 -13.43 14.11 25.34
N VAL A 52 -13.18 13.53 24.17
CA VAL A 52 -14.20 13.35 23.13
C VAL A 52 -15.22 12.28 23.54
N THR A 53 -16.47 12.68 23.72
CA THR A 53 -17.58 11.77 24.11
C THR A 53 -18.46 11.37 22.93
N SER A 54 -18.63 12.26 21.95
CA SER A 54 -19.49 12.02 20.79
C SER A 54 -18.80 11.10 19.77
N LYS A 55 -19.48 10.01 19.40
CA LYS A 55 -19.04 9.07 18.35
C LYS A 55 -18.81 9.78 17.01
N SER A 56 -19.73 10.65 16.60
CA SER A 56 -19.65 11.40 15.34
C SER A 56 -18.49 12.41 15.36
N GLN A 57 -18.28 13.09 16.48
CA GLN A 57 -17.17 14.02 16.63
C GLN A 57 -15.82 13.29 16.55
N LEU A 58 -15.69 12.14 17.23
CA LEU A 58 -14.49 11.33 17.13
C LEU A 58 -14.23 10.86 15.70
N GLU A 59 -15.27 10.38 15.02
CA GLU A 59 -15.15 9.95 13.62
C GLU A 59 -14.61 11.07 12.74
N LYS A 60 -15.21 12.26 12.87
CA LYS A 60 -14.79 13.47 12.13
C LYS A 60 -13.33 13.82 12.42
N GLU A 61 -12.95 13.93 13.69
CA GLU A 61 -11.58 14.31 14.08
C GLU A 61 -10.54 13.30 13.60
N VAL A 62 -10.84 12.00 13.65
CA VAL A 62 -9.92 10.98 13.14
C VAL A 62 -9.79 11.08 11.62
N CYS A 63 -10.87 11.37 10.89
CA CYS A 63 -10.79 11.60 9.44
C CYS A 63 -9.94 12.83 9.10
N GLU A 64 -10.18 13.95 9.79
CA GLU A 64 -9.41 15.19 9.61
C GLU A 64 -7.93 14.97 9.97
N PHE A 65 -7.65 14.21 11.03
CA PHE A 65 -6.30 13.86 11.43
C PHE A 65 -5.60 13.02 10.35
N ILE A 66 -6.23 11.95 9.85
CA ILE A 66 -5.66 11.10 8.80
C ILE A 66 -5.31 11.91 7.54
N CYS A 67 -6.15 12.87 7.17
CA CYS A 67 -5.92 13.74 6.01
C CYS A 67 -4.86 14.82 6.26
N GLY A 68 -4.83 15.40 7.45
CA GLY A 68 -4.03 16.58 7.76
C GLY A 68 -2.70 16.30 8.47
N VAL A 69 -2.40 15.04 8.81
CA VAL A 69 -1.18 14.71 9.54
C VAL A 69 0.02 14.58 8.61
N HIS A 70 1.03 15.42 8.84
CA HIS A 70 2.30 15.41 8.12
C HIS A 70 3.48 15.20 9.07
N THR A 71 4.60 14.75 8.52
CA THR A 71 5.87 14.68 9.25
C THR A 71 6.38 16.09 9.57
N LEU A 72 7.38 16.20 10.46
CA LEU A 72 8.03 17.48 10.76
C LEU A 72 8.64 18.17 9.52
N LYS A 73 8.92 17.40 8.46
CA LYS A 73 9.44 17.90 7.18
C LYS A 73 8.35 18.34 6.21
N GLY A 74 7.08 18.13 6.56
CA GLY A 74 5.93 18.35 5.67
C GLY A 74 5.57 17.15 4.79
N ASP A 75 6.38 16.09 4.77
CA ASP A 75 6.10 14.89 3.99
C ASP A 75 4.94 14.07 4.57
N TYR A 76 4.33 13.22 3.75
CA TYR A 76 3.37 12.21 4.20
C TYR A 76 4.05 11.12 5.04
N TYR A 77 3.32 10.60 6.02
CA TYR A 77 3.70 9.34 6.66
C TYR A 77 3.57 8.17 5.68
N SER A 78 4.34 7.09 5.89
CA SER A 78 4.21 5.89 5.05
C SER A 78 2.84 5.23 5.18
N GLN A 79 2.42 4.49 4.14
CA GLN A 79 1.13 3.78 4.12
C GLN A 79 0.96 2.84 5.33
N SER A 80 2.00 2.07 5.67
CA SER A 80 2.00 1.18 6.83
C SER A 80 1.86 1.95 8.15
N SER A 81 2.46 3.13 8.24
CA SER A 81 2.36 4.00 9.42
C SER A 81 0.93 4.50 9.59
N LEU A 82 0.29 4.99 8.52
CA LEU A 82 -1.10 5.47 8.55
C LEU A 82 -2.11 4.37 8.90
N LYS A 83 -1.93 3.15 8.39
CA LYS A 83 -2.78 2.00 8.79
C LYS A 83 -2.72 1.73 10.30
N ASN A 84 -1.57 1.96 10.93
CA ASN A 84 -1.40 1.77 12.36
C ASN A 84 -2.06 2.86 13.22
N VAL A 85 -2.41 4.01 12.64
CA VAL A 85 -3.03 5.14 13.36
C VAL A 85 -4.36 4.73 14.00
N VAL A 86 -5.28 4.18 13.20
CA VAL A 86 -6.64 3.83 13.66
C VAL A 86 -6.58 2.77 14.75
N ALA A 87 -5.74 1.75 14.57
CA ALA A 87 -5.56 0.70 15.57
C ALA A 87 -4.96 1.26 16.88
N SER A 88 -3.99 2.16 16.78
CA SER A 88 -3.35 2.82 17.92
C SER A 88 -4.34 3.66 18.72
N ILE A 89 -5.13 4.49 18.03
CA ILE A 89 -6.15 5.34 18.66
C ILE A 89 -7.24 4.48 19.31
N SER A 90 -7.71 3.43 18.62
CA SER A 90 -8.72 2.52 19.15
C SER A 90 -8.25 1.86 20.45
N GLN A 91 -7.03 1.32 20.45
CA GLN A 91 -6.44 0.68 21.62
C GLN A 91 -6.29 1.65 22.79
N HIS A 92 -5.78 2.87 22.52
CA HIS A 92 -5.62 3.89 23.55
C HIS A 92 -6.94 4.27 24.21
N LEU A 93 -7.99 4.48 23.42
CA LEU A 93 -9.31 4.83 23.95
C LEU A 93 -9.91 3.71 24.79
N CYS A 94 -9.75 2.44 24.36
CA CYS A 94 -10.16 1.28 25.16
C CYS A 94 -9.45 1.22 26.52
N ASP A 95 -8.15 1.56 26.57
CA ASP A 95 -7.36 1.50 27.81
C ASP A 95 -7.61 2.72 28.71
N ALA A 96 -7.82 3.91 28.13
CA ALA A 96 -7.95 5.16 28.87
C ALA A 96 -9.37 5.43 29.39
N LYS A 97 -10.41 4.91 28.73
CA LYS A 97 -11.81 5.19 29.07
C LYS A 97 -12.54 3.92 29.51
N SER A 98 -12.89 3.86 30.79
CA SER A 98 -13.65 2.74 31.37
C SER A 98 -15.02 2.49 30.73
N ASN A 99 -15.64 3.53 30.16
CA ASN A 99 -16.97 3.46 29.55
C ASN A 99 -16.92 3.44 28.01
N TRP A 100 -15.76 3.16 27.43
CA TRP A 100 -15.58 3.11 25.97
C TRP A 100 -16.09 1.79 25.41
N GLN A 101 -17.10 1.87 24.55
CA GLN A 101 -17.79 0.69 24.00
C GLN A 101 -17.54 0.52 22.50
N TYR A 102 -16.80 1.43 21.89
CA TYR A 102 -16.65 1.49 20.44
C TYR A 102 -15.29 0.94 20.00
N ASN A 103 -15.26 0.23 18.89
CA ASN A 103 -14.02 -0.13 18.24
C ASN A 103 -13.89 0.67 16.95
N LEU A 104 -12.88 1.54 16.84
CA LEU A 104 -12.67 2.34 15.61
C LEU A 104 -12.33 1.48 14.39
N LEU A 105 -11.93 0.23 14.62
CA LEU A 105 -11.71 -0.75 13.55
C LEU A 105 -13.01 -1.41 13.07
N ASN A 106 -14.17 -1.07 13.67
CA ASN A 106 -15.45 -1.56 13.18
C ASN A 106 -15.97 -0.64 12.07
N LYS A 107 -15.97 -1.16 10.84
CA LYS A 107 -16.41 -0.44 9.64
C LYS A 107 -17.90 -0.09 9.65
N SER A 108 -18.74 -0.86 10.32
CA SER A 108 -20.17 -0.50 10.44
C SER A 108 -20.37 0.69 11.37
N ASP A 109 -19.53 0.83 12.39
CA ASP A 109 -19.62 1.91 13.34
C ASP A 109 -18.99 3.20 12.83
N PHE A 110 -17.88 3.10 12.10
CA PHE A 110 -17.08 4.24 11.65
C PHE A 110 -16.77 4.19 10.15
N PRO A 111 -17.78 4.19 9.27
CA PRO A 111 -17.57 4.03 7.83
C PRO A 111 -16.70 5.13 7.21
N ASN A 112 -16.75 6.36 7.75
CA ASN A 112 -16.03 7.50 7.19
C ASN A 112 -14.52 7.39 7.45
N ILE A 113 -14.10 6.79 8.57
CA ILE A 113 -12.67 6.54 8.84
C ILE A 113 -12.09 5.65 7.75
N PHE A 114 -12.78 4.56 7.42
CA PHE A 114 -12.34 3.62 6.39
C PHE A 114 -12.35 4.25 5.00
N ALA A 115 -13.42 4.95 4.64
CA ALA A 115 -13.50 5.63 3.34
C ALA A 115 -12.38 6.67 3.17
N THR A 116 -12.06 7.41 4.24
CA THR A 116 -10.99 8.41 4.26
C THR A 116 -9.62 7.75 4.14
N LEU A 117 -9.35 6.72 4.95
CA LEU A 117 -8.09 5.99 4.91
C LEU A 117 -7.87 5.32 3.55
N ASP A 118 -8.88 4.64 3.00
CA ASP A 118 -8.82 3.99 1.69
C ASP A 118 -8.52 5.00 0.57
N ARG A 119 -9.19 6.17 0.59
CA ARG A 119 -8.93 7.23 -0.38
C ARG A 119 -7.50 7.77 -0.25
N MET A 120 -7.05 8.05 0.97
CA MET A 120 -5.67 8.51 1.22
C MET A 120 -4.62 7.52 0.72
N LEU A 121 -4.80 6.23 1.02
CA LEU A 121 -3.88 5.19 0.55
C LEU A 121 -3.84 5.08 -0.99
N LYS A 122 -4.99 5.26 -1.66
CA LYS A 122 -5.06 5.29 -3.13
C LYS A 122 -4.34 6.50 -3.72
N GLU A 123 -4.54 7.69 -3.15
CA GLU A 123 -3.85 8.91 -3.60
C GLU A 123 -2.33 8.80 -3.39
N MET A 124 -1.89 8.28 -2.24
CA MET A 124 -0.46 8.03 -1.99
C MET A 124 0.15 7.07 -3.00
N LYS A 125 -0.60 6.01 -3.39
CA LYS A 125 -0.14 5.07 -4.42
C LYS A 125 -0.03 5.74 -5.79
N LYS A 126 -1.00 6.58 -6.15
CA LYS A 126 -1.01 7.33 -7.41
C LYS A 126 0.15 8.33 -7.51
N LEU A 127 0.52 8.93 -6.37
CA LEU A 127 1.62 9.89 -6.27
C LEU A 127 3.00 9.22 -6.08
N GLU A 128 3.07 7.88 -6.10
CA GLU A 128 4.30 7.11 -5.82
C GLU A 128 4.97 7.47 -4.48
N ILE A 129 4.16 7.92 -3.52
CA ILE A 129 4.64 8.35 -2.20
C ILE A 129 4.83 7.11 -1.33
N GLY A 130 6.09 6.83 -1.00
CA GLY A 130 6.46 5.69 -0.16
C GLY A 130 6.42 4.34 -0.88
N THR A 131 6.26 4.32 -2.20
CA THR A 131 6.72 3.18 -2.99
C THR A 131 8.23 3.14 -2.90
N ILE A 132 8.76 2.12 -2.23
CA ILE A 132 10.12 1.68 -2.47
C ILE A 132 10.14 1.41 -3.97
N LYS A 133 10.95 2.14 -4.75
CA LYS A 133 11.29 1.72 -6.12
C LYS A 133 11.56 0.22 -5.99
N SER A 134 10.81 -0.64 -6.67
CA SER A 134 11.19 -2.05 -6.69
C SER A 134 12.68 -2.05 -6.99
N TYR A 135 13.48 -2.73 -6.16
CA TYR A 135 14.90 -2.87 -6.47
C TYR A 135 14.97 -3.25 -7.94
N ASP A 136 15.76 -2.50 -8.71
CA ASP A 136 16.00 -2.87 -10.10
C ASP A 136 16.39 -4.35 -10.05
N GLY A 137 15.62 -5.18 -10.77
CA GLY A 137 15.88 -6.61 -10.81
C GLY A 137 17.34 -6.81 -11.18
N ILE A 138 18.01 -7.74 -10.50
CA ILE A 138 19.44 -7.98 -10.74
C ILE A 138 19.64 -8.19 -12.24
N THR A 139 20.42 -7.33 -12.87
CA THR A 139 20.59 -7.39 -14.32
C THR A 139 21.42 -8.61 -14.69
N THR A 140 21.31 -9.11 -15.91
CA THR A 140 22.11 -10.24 -16.39
C THR A 140 23.62 -9.98 -16.25
N GLU A 141 24.06 -8.72 -16.37
CA GLU A 141 25.46 -8.34 -16.21
C GLU A 141 25.90 -8.29 -14.74
N GLU A 142 25.04 -7.82 -13.82
CA GLU A 142 25.29 -7.89 -12.38
C GLU A 142 25.30 -9.34 -11.88
N LEU A 143 24.43 -10.18 -12.43
CA LEU A 143 24.38 -11.61 -12.13
C LEU A 143 25.65 -12.33 -12.59
N LYS A 144 26.16 -12.00 -13.79
CA LYS A 144 27.47 -12.47 -14.24
C LYS A 144 28.59 -11.98 -13.32
N LEU A 145 28.58 -10.71 -12.91
CA LEU A 145 29.57 -10.17 -11.98
C LEU A 145 29.59 -10.91 -10.64
N ILE A 146 28.41 -11.32 -10.14
CA ILE A 146 28.29 -12.13 -8.93
C ILE A 146 28.80 -13.54 -9.17
N LEU A 147 28.36 -14.21 -10.25
CA LEU A 147 28.75 -15.60 -10.55
C LEU A 147 30.24 -15.78 -10.87
N TYR A 148 30.88 -14.76 -11.47
CA TYR A 148 32.30 -14.76 -11.85
C TYR A 148 33.19 -14.01 -10.84
N TYR A 149 32.66 -13.62 -9.67
CA TYR A 149 33.46 -12.99 -8.64
C TYR A 149 34.56 -13.92 -8.13
N LYS A 150 35.74 -13.37 -7.84
CA LYS A 150 36.98 -14.14 -7.55
C LYS A 150 36.86 -15.11 -6.37
N GLU A 151 35.99 -14.83 -5.41
CA GLU A 151 35.71 -15.67 -4.23
C GLU A 151 34.65 -16.77 -4.48
N LEU A 152 34.04 -16.80 -5.67
CA LEU A 152 33.13 -17.85 -6.13
C LEU A 152 33.80 -18.76 -7.18
N SER A 153 35.11 -18.59 -7.38
CA SER A 153 35.93 -19.44 -8.23
C SER A 153 36.21 -20.77 -7.49
N PRO A 154 36.08 -21.94 -8.15
CA PRO A 154 36.11 -23.26 -7.49
C PRO A 154 37.53 -23.70 -7.11
N ASN A 155 38.32 -22.82 -6.51
CA ASN A 155 39.71 -23.08 -6.15
C ASN A 155 39.84 -23.75 -4.78
N ASN A 156 38.78 -23.71 -3.96
CA ASN A 156 38.71 -24.40 -2.67
C ASN A 156 37.30 -25.02 -2.47
N PRO A 157 37.14 -26.02 -1.58
CA PRO A 157 35.87 -26.73 -1.40
C PRO A 157 34.73 -25.87 -0.81
N GLU A 158 35.04 -24.81 -0.05
CA GLU A 158 34.05 -23.87 0.46
C GLU A 158 33.52 -22.96 -0.65
N ASP A 159 34.40 -22.48 -1.54
CA ASP A 159 34.05 -21.66 -2.69
C ASP A 159 33.22 -22.48 -3.70
N LEU A 160 33.56 -23.76 -3.88
CA LEU A 160 32.76 -24.68 -4.71
C LEU A 160 31.36 -24.87 -4.13
N LEU A 161 31.21 -25.02 -2.81
CA LEU A 161 29.91 -25.14 -2.17
C LEU A 161 29.07 -23.87 -2.34
N ARG A 162 29.68 -22.69 -2.18
CA ARG A 162 29.03 -21.40 -2.45
C ARG A 162 28.61 -21.28 -3.92
N HIS A 163 29.49 -21.66 -4.85
CA HIS A 163 29.21 -21.63 -6.29
C HIS A 163 28.02 -22.54 -6.66
N VAL A 164 28.01 -23.78 -6.19
CA VAL A 164 26.90 -24.73 -6.43
C VAL A 164 25.60 -24.23 -5.82
N PHE A 165 25.64 -23.66 -4.61
CA PHE A 165 24.45 -23.10 -3.96
C PHE A 165 23.83 -21.96 -4.78
N PHE A 166 24.63 -21.03 -5.28
CA PHE A 166 24.13 -19.93 -6.12
C PHE A 166 23.64 -20.42 -7.49
N TRP A 167 24.35 -21.37 -8.11
CA TRP A 167 23.98 -21.89 -9.43
C TRP A 167 22.67 -22.70 -9.42
N VAL A 168 22.46 -23.52 -8.38
CA VAL A 168 21.20 -24.26 -8.19
C VAL A 168 20.05 -23.29 -7.94
N HIS A 169 20.27 -22.25 -7.15
CA HIS A 169 19.24 -21.25 -6.85
C HIS A 169 18.88 -20.40 -8.08
N ASP A 170 19.88 -20.03 -8.90
CA ASP A 170 19.69 -19.32 -10.17
C ASP A 170 18.89 -20.15 -11.17
N THR A 171 19.28 -21.41 -11.37
CA THR A 171 18.58 -22.34 -12.27
C THR A 171 17.13 -22.57 -11.82
N LEU A 172 16.89 -22.67 -10.51
CA LEU A 172 15.54 -22.84 -9.94
C LEU A 172 14.68 -21.59 -10.16
N ILE A 173 15.22 -20.39 -9.90
CA ILE A 173 14.51 -19.12 -10.15
C ILE A 173 14.17 -18.99 -11.63
N GLN A 174 15.13 -19.28 -12.52
CA GLN A 174 14.92 -19.18 -13.96
C GLN A 174 13.84 -20.15 -14.44
N SER A 175 13.85 -21.39 -13.95
CA SER A 175 12.81 -22.39 -14.26
C SER A 175 11.40 -21.98 -13.78
N ILE A 176 11.30 -21.30 -12.62
CA ILE A 176 10.02 -20.81 -12.09
C ILE A 176 9.52 -19.63 -12.94
N PHE A 177 10.43 -18.75 -13.38
CA PHE A 177 10.07 -17.61 -14.21
C PHE A 177 9.64 -18.06 -15.62
N ASP A 178 10.36 -19.00 -16.22
CA ASP A 178 10.05 -19.55 -17.54
C ASP A 178 8.70 -20.32 -17.51
N ALA A 179 8.45 -21.11 -16.47
CA ALA A 179 7.16 -21.80 -16.28
C ALA A 179 5.99 -20.83 -16.06
N GLY A 180 6.20 -19.72 -15.35
CA GLY A 180 5.18 -18.68 -15.19
C GLY A 180 4.92 -17.88 -16.47
N ASN A 181 5.92 -17.76 -17.36
CA ASN A 181 5.80 -17.03 -18.61
C ASN A 181 5.07 -17.86 -19.69
N GLU A 182 5.24 -19.18 -19.71
CA GLU A 182 4.43 -20.08 -20.56
C GLU A 182 2.94 -20.07 -20.19
N GLU A 183 2.59 -19.98 -18.90
CA GLU A 183 1.18 -19.83 -18.46
C GLU A 183 0.57 -18.49 -18.91
N LEU A 184 1.37 -17.40 -18.91
CA LEU A 184 0.93 -16.09 -19.39
C LEU A 184 0.78 -16.03 -20.92
N GLU A 185 1.66 -16.69 -21.68
CA GLU A 185 1.50 -16.82 -23.15
C GLU A 185 0.30 -17.70 -23.52
N ALA A 186 0.06 -18.82 -22.83
CA ALA A 186 -1.12 -19.65 -23.05
C ALA A 186 -2.43 -18.88 -22.78
N MET A 187 -2.42 -17.99 -21.78
CA MET A 187 -3.56 -17.13 -21.44
C MET A 187 -3.78 -16.00 -22.46
N ALA A 188 -2.70 -15.42 -23.00
CA ALA A 188 -2.75 -14.40 -24.05
C ALA A 188 -3.25 -14.96 -25.40
N ILE A 189 -2.89 -16.20 -25.73
CA ILE A 189 -3.36 -16.87 -26.96
C ILE A 189 -4.86 -17.21 -26.88
N SER A 190 -5.38 -17.60 -25.71
CA SER A 190 -6.83 -17.84 -25.53
C SER A 190 -7.68 -16.58 -25.67
N GLY A 191 -7.16 -15.40 -25.30
CA GLY A 191 -7.89 -14.12 -25.45
C GLY A 191 -8.03 -13.67 -26.91
N HIS A 192 -7.03 -13.93 -27.75
CA HIS A 192 -7.07 -13.57 -29.16
C HIS A 192 -8.04 -14.44 -29.99
N ILE A 193 -8.16 -15.73 -29.66
CA ILE A 193 -9.08 -16.64 -30.38
C ILE A 193 -10.55 -16.28 -30.10
N SER A 194 -10.90 -15.84 -28.88
CA SER A 194 -12.27 -15.34 -28.59
C SER A 194 -12.62 -14.06 -29.34
N SER A 195 -11.66 -13.20 -29.68
CA SER A 195 -11.93 -11.95 -30.41
C SER A 195 -12.08 -12.11 -31.94
N SER A 196 -11.69 -13.27 -32.49
CA SER A 196 -11.72 -13.55 -33.93
C SER A 196 -12.87 -14.49 -34.36
N VAL A 197 -13.72 -14.95 -33.43
CA VAL A 197 -14.90 -15.78 -33.75
C VAL A 197 -16.18 -14.96 -33.92
N ASP A 198 -16.19 -13.68 -33.53
CA ASP A 198 -17.41 -12.84 -33.59
C ASP A 198 -17.56 -12.00 -34.88
N ASN A 199 -16.62 -12.07 -35.84
CA ASN A 199 -16.62 -11.21 -37.02
C ASN A 199 -16.88 -11.90 -38.37
N SER A 200 -17.52 -13.07 -38.38
CA SER A 200 -18.05 -13.68 -39.61
C SER A 200 -19.57 -13.85 -39.54
N ASN A 201 -20.32 -12.74 -39.51
CA ASN A 201 -21.66 -12.65 -40.08
C ASN A 201 -22.22 -11.22 -39.98
N GLN A 202 -21.93 -10.38 -40.99
CA GLN A 202 -22.98 -9.67 -41.73
C GLN A 202 -22.38 -8.89 -42.91
N ASN A 203 -22.72 -9.39 -44.09
CA ASN A 203 -22.52 -8.79 -45.40
C ASN A 203 -23.32 -7.49 -45.61
N ASN A 204 -22.83 -6.70 -46.58
CA ASN A 204 -23.57 -5.84 -47.52
C ASN A 204 -24.05 -4.44 -47.08
N LYS A 205 -23.38 -3.38 -47.58
CA LYS A 205 -23.97 -2.49 -48.60
C LYS A 205 -22.97 -1.47 -49.16
N THR A 206 -23.00 -1.37 -50.49
CA THR A 206 -22.33 -0.45 -51.41
C THR A 206 -22.71 1.01 -51.16
N ASN A 207 -21.76 1.93 -51.33
CA ASN A 207 -22.03 3.37 -51.58
C ASN A 207 -21.73 3.69 -53.05
N ASP A 208 -22.72 4.23 -53.75
CA ASP A 208 -22.54 5.01 -54.99
C ASP A 208 -22.52 6.51 -54.63
N LYS A 209 -21.48 7.22 -55.12
CA LYS A 209 -21.41 8.58 -55.73
C LYS A 209 -22.39 9.69 -55.26
N ILE A 210 -22.10 10.99 -55.17
CA ILE A 210 -21.07 11.97 -55.61
C ILE A 210 -21.53 13.32 -54.94
N ASP A 211 -20.66 14.21 -54.44
CA ASP A 211 -20.32 15.53 -55.04
C ASP A 211 -19.31 16.24 -54.10
N CYS A 212 -18.08 16.54 -54.57
CA CYS A 212 -17.58 17.83 -55.11
C CYS A 212 -17.33 18.92 -54.02
N GLU A 213 -16.08 19.13 -53.56
CA GLU A 213 -15.10 20.19 -53.98
C GLU A 213 -15.33 21.51 -53.16
N ILE A 214 -14.39 22.26 -52.55
CA ILE A 214 -13.02 22.73 -52.85
C ILE A 214 -12.29 23.16 -51.54
N ASP A 215 -10.95 23.11 -51.58
CA ASP A 215 -9.87 23.63 -50.72
C ASP A 215 -10.07 25.04 -50.08
N SER A 216 -9.34 25.53 -49.06
CA SER A 216 -7.87 25.64 -48.92
C SER A 216 -7.45 26.33 -47.60
N GLU A 217 -6.24 25.99 -47.16
CA GLU A 217 -5.30 26.59 -46.19
C GLU A 217 -5.52 28.03 -45.62
N LYS A 218 -5.26 28.20 -44.31
CA LYS A 218 -4.06 28.90 -43.72
C LYS A 218 -4.20 29.21 -42.21
N LEU A 219 -3.22 28.77 -41.42
CA LEU A 219 -2.75 29.41 -40.15
C LEU A 219 -2.10 30.79 -40.47
N PRO A 220 -1.83 31.77 -39.54
CA PRO A 220 -1.41 31.57 -38.13
C PRO A 220 -1.76 32.68 -37.06
N LYS A 221 -1.36 32.40 -35.79
CA LYS A 221 -0.81 33.29 -34.71
C LYS A 221 -1.66 34.44 -34.07
N GLY A 222 -1.82 34.33 -32.74
CA GLY A 222 -1.36 35.35 -31.77
C GLY A 222 -2.40 36.22 -31.02
N PHE A 223 -1.99 36.65 -29.80
CA PHE A 223 -2.51 37.77 -28.97
C PHE A 223 -3.81 37.49 -28.15
N VAL A 224 -4.02 37.93 -26.89
CA VAL A 224 -3.25 38.78 -25.96
C VAL A 224 -3.77 38.65 -24.51
N LYS A 225 -2.93 39.12 -23.57
CA LYS A 225 -3.15 39.31 -22.13
C LYS A 225 -3.77 40.69 -21.85
N ALA A 226 -4.76 40.81 -20.98
CA ALA A 226 -5.25 42.07 -20.39
C ALA A 226 -6.08 41.72 -19.13
N SER A 227 -5.98 42.37 -17.97
CA SER A 227 -5.17 43.49 -17.48
C SER A 227 -5.05 43.34 -15.96
#